data_AF-A0A7Y6YS14-F1
#
_entry.id   AF-A0A7Y6YS14-F1
#
_cell.length_a   1.000
_cell.length_b   1.000
_cell.length_c   1.000
_cell.angle_alpha   90.00
_cell.angle_beta   90.00
_cell.angle_gamma   90.00
#
_symmetry.space_group_name_H-M   'P 1'
#
loop_
_entity.id
_entity.type
_entity.pdbx_description
1 polymer ?
#
loop_
_entity_poly.entity_id
_entity_poly.type
_entity_poly.pdbx_seq_one_letter_code
_entity_poly.pdbx_strand_id
1 'polypeptide(L)'
;MYINSFDERLERIDWQPSAVPTRHMIDSVLASRLPVQPRSAMLSLAGAVTGILIGVGLKGMTVADSPWGPDAGLAGLAGSGLALAGLAVSVAAALMAAAKGSKAPRLMQFASINLLMISVLLLS
;
A
#
# COMPACT_ATOMS: atom_id res chain seq x y z
N MET A 1 -53.95 -0.81 -23.75
CA MET A 1 -52.71 -0.43 -23.06
C MET A 1 -51.62 -0.42 -24.12
N TYR A 2 -51.32 0.74 -24.71
CA TYR A 2 -50.29 0.87 -25.74
C TYR A 2 -48.94 0.91 -25.04
N ILE A 3 -48.12 -0.13 -25.28
CA ILE A 3 -46.72 -0.14 -24.87
C ILE A 3 -45.99 0.66 -25.94
N ASN A 4 -45.76 1.94 -25.69
CA ASN A 4 -44.95 2.76 -26.59
C ASN A 4 -43.55 2.13 -26.66
N SER A 5 -43.15 1.75 -27.87
CA SER A 5 -41.91 1.02 -28.13
C SER A 5 -40.69 1.88 -27.76
N PHE A 6 -39.58 1.25 -27.41
CA PHE A 6 -38.33 1.94 -27.07
C PHE A 6 -37.88 2.90 -28.17
N ASP A 7 -38.18 2.60 -29.43
CA ASP A 7 -37.85 3.44 -30.60
C ASP A 7 -38.58 4.79 -30.55
N GLU A 8 -39.84 4.79 -30.15
CA GLU A 8 -40.66 6.02 -30.03
C GLU A 8 -40.21 6.91 -28.86
N ARG A 9 -39.51 6.33 -27.88
CA ARG A 9 -38.83 7.08 -26.81
C ARG A 9 -37.46 7.61 -27.26
N LEU A 10 -36.77 6.91 -28.16
CA LEU A 10 -35.49 7.33 -28.71
C LEU A 10 -35.67 8.53 -29.65
N GLU A 11 -36.70 8.54 -30.50
CA GLU A 11 -36.99 9.65 -31.44
C GLU A 11 -37.38 10.96 -30.73
N ARG A 12 -37.87 10.91 -29.49
CA ARG A 12 -38.17 12.11 -28.69
C ARG A 12 -36.97 12.66 -27.94
N ILE A 13 -35.86 11.93 -27.87
CA ILE A 13 -34.62 12.47 -27.35
C ILE A 13 -34.01 13.26 -28.50
N ASP A 14 -34.15 14.58 -28.42
CA ASP A 14 -33.59 15.56 -29.36
C ASP A 14 -32.05 15.57 -29.26
N TRP A 15 -31.44 14.42 -29.56
CA TRP A 15 -30.02 14.16 -29.47
C TRP A 15 -29.33 14.91 -30.59
N GLN A 16 -28.87 16.12 -30.29
CA GLN A 16 -28.01 16.88 -31.18
C GLN A 16 -26.58 16.31 -31.11
N PRO A 17 -26.01 15.80 -32.22
CA PRO A 17 -24.65 15.24 -32.26
C PRO A 17 -23.54 16.30 -32.06
N SER A 18 -23.91 17.55 -31.73
CA SER A 18 -23.02 18.69 -31.51
C SER A 18 -22.90 19.10 -30.05
N ALA A 19 -23.38 18.31 -29.09
CA ALA A 19 -23.14 18.54 -27.67
C ALA A 19 -21.64 18.30 -27.36
N VAL A 20 -20.80 19.25 -27.76
CA VAL A 20 -19.40 19.32 -27.33
C VAL A 20 -19.44 19.31 -25.81
N PRO A 21 -18.78 18.35 -25.15
CA PRO A 21 -18.78 18.26 -23.69
C PRO A 21 -18.40 19.62 -23.12
N THR A 22 -19.28 20.19 -22.30
CA THR A 22 -18.97 21.46 -21.62
C THR A 22 -17.74 21.27 -20.76
N ARG A 23 -16.87 22.28 -20.66
CA ARG A 23 -15.65 22.20 -19.85
C ARG A 23 -15.93 21.69 -18.43
N HIS A 24 -17.07 22.06 -17.86
CA HIS A 24 -17.53 21.57 -16.55
C HIS A 24 -17.75 20.04 -16.50
N MET A 25 -18.23 19.42 -17.58
CA MET A 25 -18.44 17.97 -17.64
C MET A 25 -17.13 17.22 -17.88
N ILE A 26 -16.20 17.82 -18.63
CA ILE A 26 -14.83 17.31 -18.76
C ILE A 26 -14.12 17.40 -17.41
N ASP A 27 -14.23 18.53 -16.73
CA ASP A 27 -13.62 18.77 -15.43
C ASP A 27 -14.24 17.90 -14.33
N SER A 28 -15.53 17.56 -14.36
CA SER A 28 -16.12 16.64 -13.37
C SER A 28 -15.65 15.19 -13.54
N VAL A 29 -15.42 14.75 -14.78
CA VAL A 29 -14.86 13.42 -15.09
C VAL A 29 -13.34 13.38 -14.88
N LEU A 30 -12.62 14.47 -15.15
CA LEU A 30 -11.17 14.54 -14.94
C LEU A 30 -10.81 14.80 -13.47
N ALA A 31 -11.55 15.65 -12.76
CA ALA A 31 -11.34 15.92 -11.32
C ALA A 31 -11.73 14.72 -10.45
N SER A 32 -12.71 13.90 -10.87
CA SER A 32 -12.95 12.59 -10.24
C SER A 32 -11.82 11.59 -10.51
N ARG A 33 -10.91 11.89 -11.45
CA ARG A 33 -9.73 11.11 -11.80
C ARG A 33 -8.39 11.79 -11.47
N LEU A 34 -8.22 12.56 -10.39
CA LEU A 34 -6.94 12.65 -9.64
C LEU A 34 -7.01 13.70 -8.49
N PRO A 35 -6.21 13.58 -7.41
CA PRO A 35 -5.23 12.53 -7.15
C PRO A 35 -5.54 11.71 -5.89
N VAL A 36 -5.47 10.39 -6.05
CA VAL A 36 -4.96 9.52 -4.97
C VAL A 36 -3.67 10.20 -4.51
N GLN A 37 -3.68 10.70 -3.28
CA GLN A 37 -2.57 11.43 -2.64
C GLN A 37 -1.22 10.89 -3.13
N PRO A 38 -0.29 11.75 -3.58
CA PRO A 38 0.95 11.29 -4.18
C PRO A 38 1.65 10.37 -3.19
N ARG A 39 1.68 9.08 -3.52
CA ARG A 39 2.49 8.08 -2.83
C ARG A 39 3.90 8.63 -2.82
N SER A 40 4.43 8.90 -1.64
CA SER A 40 5.78 9.43 -1.52
C SER A 40 6.75 8.30 -1.85
N ALA A 41 7.46 8.41 -2.97
CA ALA A 41 8.48 7.43 -3.36
C ALA A 41 9.52 7.25 -2.24
N MET A 42 9.88 8.33 -1.55
CA MET A 42 10.83 8.32 -0.44
C MET A 42 10.31 7.51 0.76
N LEU A 43 9.02 7.63 1.10
CA LEU A 43 8.43 6.83 2.19
C LEU A 43 8.30 5.36 1.82
N SER A 44 7.98 5.06 0.56
CA SER A 44 7.99 3.67 0.06
C SER A 44 9.40 3.08 0.10
N LEU A 45 10.41 3.83 -0.34
CA LEU A 45 11.80 3.39 -0.30
C LEU A 45 12.27 3.16 1.13
N ALA A 46 12.00 4.11 2.04
CA ALA A 46 12.32 3.96 3.45
C ALA A 46 11.64 2.72 4.05
N GLY A 47 10.34 2.53 3.79
CA GLY A 47 9.60 1.35 4.24
C GLY A 47 10.23 0.06 3.73
N ALA A 48 10.59 0.02 2.44
CA ALA A 48 11.20 -1.14 1.82
C ALA A 48 12.58 -1.44 2.40
N VAL A 49 13.47 -0.45 2.51
CA VAL A 49 14.82 -0.61 3.09
C VAL A 49 14.72 -1.10 4.53
N THR A 50 13.90 -0.45 5.37
CA THR A 50 13.70 -0.89 6.76
C THR A 50 13.12 -2.31 6.82
N GLY A 51 12.19 -2.64 5.92
CA GLY A 51 11.55 -3.95 5.90
C GLY A 51 12.51 -5.05 5.47
N ILE A 52 13.39 -4.74 4.52
CA ILE A 52 14.46 -5.64 4.09
C ILE A 52 15.45 -5.89 5.23
N LEU A 53 15.91 -4.84 5.92
CA LEU A 53 16.86 -4.99 7.03
C LEU A 53 16.28 -5.89 8.14
N ILE A 54 15.02 -5.67 8.53
CA ILE A 54 14.35 -6.50 9.53
C ILE A 54 14.14 -7.92 9.01
N GLY A 55 13.64 -8.08 7.77
CA GLY A 55 13.37 -9.39 7.18
C GLY A 55 14.64 -10.25 7.03
N VAL A 56 15.76 -9.65 6.61
CA VAL A 56 17.06 -10.33 6.54
C VAL A 56 17.55 -10.70 7.95
N GLY A 57 17.40 -9.80 8.92
CA GLY A 57 17.71 -10.08 10.32
C GLY A 57 16.96 -11.30 10.83
N LEU A 58 15.64 -11.32 10.65
CA LEU A 58 14.77 -12.43 11.07
C LEU A 58 15.08 -13.73 10.32
N LYS A 59 15.26 -13.69 9.00
CA LYS A 59 15.60 -14.87 8.20
C LYS A 59 16.93 -15.47 8.62
N GLY A 60 17.93 -14.63 8.88
CA GLY A 60 19.24 -15.09 9.34
C GLY A 60 19.23 -15.77 10.71
N MET A 61 18.15 -15.66 11.50
CA MET A 61 17.99 -16.41 12.76
C MET A 61 17.75 -17.90 12.53
N THR A 62 17.23 -18.30 11.37
CA THR A 62 16.89 -19.70 11.08
C THR A 62 17.90 -20.39 10.17
N VAL A 63 18.83 -19.63 9.60
CA VAL A 63 19.85 -20.13 8.68
C VAL A 63 21.08 -20.58 9.47
N ALA A 64 21.47 -21.84 9.30
CA ALA A 64 22.74 -22.38 9.83
C ALA A 64 23.93 -21.62 9.22
N ASP A 65 24.99 -21.43 10.00
CA ASP A 65 26.19 -20.64 9.64
C ASP A 65 25.97 -19.13 9.40
N SER A 66 24.77 -18.61 9.68
CA SER A 66 24.53 -17.17 9.68
C SER A 66 25.33 -16.47 10.80
N PRO A 67 25.91 -15.27 10.56
CA PRO A 67 26.63 -14.52 11.59
C PRO A 67 25.81 -14.13 12.82
N TRP A 68 24.47 -14.21 12.73
CA TRP A 68 23.52 -14.02 13.82
C TRP A 68 22.50 -15.18 13.90
N GLY A 69 22.91 -16.37 13.43
CA GLY A 69 22.13 -17.59 13.50
C GLY A 69 22.09 -18.24 14.89
N PRO A 70 21.48 -19.44 15.01
CA PRO A 70 21.27 -20.12 16.30
C PRO A 70 22.57 -20.38 17.07
N ASP A 71 23.64 -20.70 16.34
CA ASP A 71 24.94 -21.09 16.91
C ASP A 71 25.91 -19.90 17.06
N ALA A 72 25.49 -18.67 16.76
CA ALA A 72 26.33 -17.47 16.80
C ALA A 72 26.54 -16.89 18.21
N GLY A 73 26.09 -17.57 19.26
CA GLY A 73 26.27 -17.16 20.66
C GLY A 73 25.73 -15.76 20.96
N LEU A 74 26.57 -14.87 21.52
CA LEU A 74 26.19 -13.50 21.85
C LEU A 74 25.78 -12.66 20.63
N ALA A 75 26.42 -12.88 19.48
CA ALA A 75 26.07 -12.19 18.24
C ALA A 75 24.68 -12.64 17.75
N GLY A 76 24.37 -13.93 17.88
CA GLY A 76 23.04 -14.48 17.62
C GLY A 76 21.98 -13.86 18.52
N LEU A 77 22.23 -13.74 19.83
CA LEU A 77 21.31 -13.10 20.78
C LEU A 77 21.08 -11.62 20.47
N ALA A 78 22.14 -10.86 20.19
CA ALA A 78 22.01 -9.44 19.86
C ALA A 78 21.27 -9.23 18.53
N GLY A 79 21.63 -9.99 17.49
CA GLY A 79 21.02 -9.90 16.16
C GLY A 79 19.55 -10.30 16.17
N SER A 80 19.22 -11.42 16.79
CA SER A 80 17.83 -11.88 16.95
C SER A 80 17.00 -10.93 17.80
N GLY A 81 17.54 -10.43 18.91
CA GLY A 81 16.88 -9.45 19.77
C GLY A 81 16.55 -8.16 19.02
N LEU A 82 17.51 -7.63 18.25
CA LEU A 82 17.30 -6.44 17.42
C LEU A 82 16.28 -6.67 16.31
N ALA A 83 16.34 -7.83 15.63
CA ALA A 83 15.40 -8.18 14.57
C ALA A 83 13.95 -8.31 15.10
N LEU A 84 13.78 -8.99 16.24
CA LEU A 84 12.48 -9.13 16.90
C LEU A 84 11.94 -7.79 17.41
N ALA A 85 12.80 -6.96 18.02
CA ALA A 85 12.41 -5.61 18.43
C ALA A 85 11.99 -4.76 17.22
N GLY A 86 12.73 -4.84 16.12
CA GLY A 86 12.39 -4.19 14.86
C GLY A 86 11.03 -4.63 14.33
N LEU A 87 10.77 -5.94 14.31
CA LEU A 87 9.47 -6.49 13.90
C LEU A 87 8.34 -5.98 14.79
N ALA A 88 8.52 -5.99 16.12
CA ALA A 88 7.52 -5.49 17.06
C ALA A 88 7.18 -4.02 16.80
N VAL A 89 8.18 -3.18 16.57
CA VAL A 89 8.00 -1.77 16.21
C VAL A 89 7.26 -1.62 14.88
N SER A 90 7.62 -2.40 13.86
CA SER A 90 6.93 -2.40 12.55
C SER A 90 5.46 -2.76 12.66
N VAL A 91 5.12 -3.79 13.44
CA VAL A 91 3.73 -4.20 13.68
C VAL A 91 2.98 -3.11 14.45
N ALA A 92 3.57 -2.55 15.50
CA ALA A 92 2.96 -1.46 16.26
C ALA A 92 2.70 -0.22 15.38
N ALA A 93 3.65 0.14 14.51
CA ALA A 93 3.49 1.22 13.55
C ALA A 93 2.35 0.97 12.56
N ALA A 94 2.20 -0.26 12.08
CA ALA A 94 1.10 -0.65 11.21
C ALA A 94 -0.26 -0.60 11.92
N LEU A 95 -0.33 -1.06 13.18
CA LEU A 95 -1.55 -0.95 13.99
C LEU A 95 -1.93 0.50 14.25
N MET A 96 -0.96 1.37 14.58
CA MET A 96 -1.20 2.80 14.73
C MET A 96 -1.66 3.44 13.42
N ALA A 97 -1.09 3.05 12.28
CA ALA A 97 -1.51 3.52 10.97
C ALA A 97 -2.96 3.10 10.65
N ALA A 98 -3.29 1.84 10.93
CA ALA A 98 -4.63 1.30 10.74
C ALA A 98 -5.66 2.00 11.64
N ALA A 99 -5.34 2.19 12.93
CA ALA A 99 -6.21 2.88 13.88
C ALA A 99 -6.45 4.35 13.51
N LYS A 100 -5.42 5.02 12.97
CA LYS A 100 -5.52 6.41 12.51
C LYS A 100 -6.18 6.54 11.13
N GLY A 101 -6.31 5.43 10.39
CA GLY A 101 -7.01 5.32 9.11
C GLY A 101 -6.54 6.36 8.10
N SER A 102 -7.50 6.99 7.42
CA SER A 102 -7.24 8.03 6.40
C SER A 102 -6.55 9.29 6.93
N LYS A 103 -6.42 9.45 8.26
CA LYS A 103 -5.76 10.62 8.88
C LYS A 103 -4.23 10.50 8.86
N ALA A 104 -3.65 9.36 8.50
CA ALA A 104 -2.19 9.16 8.41
C ALA A 104 -1.75 8.37 7.16
N PRO A 105 -2.04 8.87 5.95
CA PRO A 105 -1.79 8.16 4.69
C PRO A 105 -0.30 7.85 4.46
N ARG A 106 0.58 8.73 4.92
CA ARG A 106 2.04 8.57 4.86
C ARG A 106 2.55 7.42 5.73
N LEU A 107 2.03 7.31 6.95
CA LEU A 107 2.39 6.23 7.88
C LEU A 107 1.86 4.89 7.34
N MET A 108 0.64 4.88 6.81
CA MET A 108 0.05 3.70 6.19
C MET A 108 0.86 3.22 4.99
N GLN A 109 1.30 4.13 4.11
CA GLN A 109 2.18 3.77 2.99
C GLN A 109 3.50 3.15 3.47
N PHE A 110 4.18 3.78 4.42
CA PHE A 110 5.43 3.27 4.97
C PHE A 110 5.24 1.89 5.61
N ALA A 111 4.28 1.76 6.53
CA ALA A 111 4.05 0.54 7.29
C ALA A 111 3.62 -0.63 6.40
N SER A 112 2.78 -0.39 5.40
CA SER A 112 2.36 -1.43 4.46
C SER A 112 3.52 -1.95 3.61
N ILE A 113 4.37 -1.07 3.07
CA ILE A 113 5.53 -1.50 2.28
C ILE A 113 6.56 -2.20 3.19
N ASN A 114 6.76 -1.69 4.39
CA ASN A 114 7.66 -2.28 5.37
C ASN A 114 7.27 -3.72 5.73
N LEU A 115 6.01 -3.93 6.12
CA LEU A 115 5.51 -5.28 6.44
C LEU A 115 5.49 -6.19 5.23
N LEU A 116 5.14 -5.68 4.04
CA LEU A 116 5.20 -6.45 2.81
C LEU A 116 6.60 -7.00 2.56
N MET A 117 7.64 -6.17 2.69
CA MET A 117 9.01 -6.61 2.47
C MET A 117 9.48 -7.63 3.51
N ILE A 118 9.10 -7.45 4.78
CA ILE A 118 9.37 -8.44 5.83
C ILE A 118 8.73 -9.78 5.46
N SER A 119 7.43 -9.78 5.12
CA SER A 119 6.70 -10.99 4.75
C SER A 119 7.30 -11.69 3.54
N VAL A 120 7.66 -10.94 2.49
CA VAL A 120 8.29 -11.50 1.28
C VAL A 120 9.58 -12.23 1.63
N LEU A 121 10.44 -11.63 2.45
CA LEU A 121 11.72 -12.24 2.82
C LEU A 121 11.56 -13.47 3.70
N LEU A 122 10.57 -13.48 4.58
CA LEU A 122 10.28 -14.64 5.43
C LEU A 122 9.66 -15.81 4.64
N LEU A 123 8.98 -15.52 3.53
CA LEU A 123 8.35 -16.52 2.66
C LEU A 123 9.25 -16.99 1.51
N SER A 124 10.28 -16.22 1.17
CA SER A 124 11.34 -16.61 0.22
C SER A 124 12.33 -17.60 0.83
#